data_AF-A0A956WD78-F1
#
_entry.id   AF-A0A956WD78-F1
#
_cell.length_a   1.000
_cell.length_b   1.000
_cell.length_c   1.000
_cell.angle_alpha   90.00
_cell.angle_beta   90.00
_cell.angle_gamma   90.00
#
_symmetry.space_group_name_H-M   'P 1'
#
loop_
_entity.id
_entity.type
_entity.pdbx_description
1 polymer ?
#
loop_
_entity_poly.entity_id
_entity_poly.type
_entity_poly.pdbx_seq_one_letter_code
_entity_poly.pdbx_strand_id
1 'polypeptide(L)' 'LRIEASNKLTLHRPRTIGEAGRLAGVTPSDIGALLIYLNRTEREPVQV' A
#
# COMPACT_ATOMS: atom_id res chain seq x y z
N LEU A 1 3.99 1.23 7.13
CA LEU A 1 4.39 2.04 5.96
C LEU A 1 5.05 3.31 6.45
N ARG A 2 6.12 3.78 5.80
CA ARG A 2 6.71 5.10 6.12
C ARG A 2 5.79 6.22 5.67
N ILE A 3 5.83 7.37 6.35
CA ILE A 3 5.02 8.55 6.02
C ILE A 3 5.26 9.01 4.57
N GLU A 4 6.52 9.06 4.15
CA GLU A 4 6.89 9.44 2.78
C GLU A 4 6.28 8.51 1.72
N ALA A 5 6.39 7.19 1.94
CA ALA A 5 5.81 6.20 1.04
C ALA A 5 4.28 6.31 1.00
N SER A 6 3.62 6.50 2.15
CA SER A 6 2.17 6.73 2.21
C SER A 6 1.76 7.97 1.43
N ASN A 7 2.44 9.11 1.63
CA ASN A 7 2.14 10.35 0.92
C ASN A 7 2.27 10.18 -0.61
N LYS A 8 3.31 9.48 -1.06
CA LYS A 8 3.51 9.17 -2.48
C LYS A 8 2.42 8.28 -3.04
N LEU A 9 2.03 7.22 -2.32
CA LEU A 9 0.93 6.35 -2.74
C LEU A 9 -0.40 7.11 -2.81
N THR A 10 -0.67 8.02 -1.85
CA THR A 10 -1.88 8.85 -1.84
C THR A 10 -1.90 9.85 -3.01
N LEU A 11 -0.74 10.44 -3.33
CA LEU A 11 -0.59 11.40 -4.43
C LEU A 11 -0.72 10.74 -5.81
N HIS A 12 0.00 9.64 -6.01
CA HIS A 12 0.09 8.98 -7.33
C HIS A 12 -1.04 7.99 -7.59
N ARG A 13 -1.67 7.44 -6.54
CA ARG A 13 -2.75 6.43 -6.61
C ARG A 13 -2.48 5.34 -7.65
N PRO A 14 -1.38 4.59 -7.51
CA PRO A 14 -1.05 3.50 -8.43
C PRO A 14 -2.18 2.47 -8.46
N ARG A 15 -2.48 1.94 -9.65
CA ARG A 15 -3.54 0.94 -9.85
C ARG A 15 -3.08 -0.46 -9.51
N THR A 16 -1.77 -0.67 -9.51
CA THR A 16 -1.16 -1.98 -9.25
C THR A 16 -0.01 -1.87 -8.25
N ILE A 17 0.31 -2.98 -7.59
CA ILE A 17 1.48 -3.08 -6.69
C ILE A 17 2.78 -2.88 -7.47
N GLY A 18 2.84 -3.35 -8.73
CA GLY A 18 4.00 -3.15 -9.59
C GLY A 18 4.25 -1.67 -9.90
N GLU A 19 3.21 -0.86 -10.08
CA GLU A 19 3.34 0.59 -10.23
C GLU A 19 3.79 1.26 -8.92
N ALA A 20 3.18 0.86 -7.80
CA ALA A 20 3.55 1.37 -6.47
C ALA A 20 5.04 1.14 -6.16
N GLY A 21 5.56 -0.04 -6.48
CA GLY A 21 6.96 -0.40 -6.23
C GLY A 21 7.98 0.35 -7.09
N ARG A 22 7.54 1.01 -8.18
CA ARG A 22 8.41 1.85 -9.03
C ARG A 22 8.45 3.31 -8.60
N LEU A 23 7.60 3.73 -7.65
CA LEU A 23 7.64 5.09 -7.13
C LEU A 23 8.94 5.33 -6.37
N ALA A 24 9.64 6.41 -6.69
CA ALA A 24 10.89 6.77 -6.03
C ALA A 24 10.68 6.86 -4.52
N GLY A 25 11.54 6.24 -3.71
CA GLY A 25 11.43 6.23 -2.25
C GLY A 25 10.36 5.28 -1.68
N VAL A 26 9.67 4.49 -2.52
CA VAL A 26 8.89 3.33 -2.06
C VAL A 26 9.79 2.11 -2.07
N THR A 27 9.93 1.46 -0.91
CA THR A 27 10.82 0.30 -0.75
C THR A 27 10.05 -1.03 -0.79
N PRO A 28 10.72 -2.18 -1.00
CA PRO A 28 10.07 -3.49 -0.88
C PRO A 28 9.37 -3.71 0.48
N SER A 29 9.92 -3.16 1.57
CA SER A 29 9.30 -3.22 2.90
C SER A 29 8.01 -2.42 2.98
N ASP A 30 7.94 -1.26 2.31
CA ASP A 30 6.70 -0.47 2.24
C ASP A 30 5.62 -1.20 1.43
N ILE A 31 6.01 -1.88 0.35
CA ILE A 31 5.09 -2.75 -0.41
C ILE A 31 4.58 -3.90 0.44
N GLY A 32 5.44 -4.55 1.22
CA GLY A 32 5.02 -5.59 2.16
C GLY A 32 3.99 -5.07 3.17
N ALA A 33 4.23 -3.88 3.74
CA ALA A 33 3.26 -3.25 4.63
C ALA A 33 1.95 -2.87 3.94
N LEU A 34 1.99 -2.42 2.67
CA LEU A 34 0.81 -2.12 1.86
C LEU A 34 -0.03 -3.39 1.63
N LEU A 35 0.61 -4.50 1.29
CA LEU A 35 -0.05 -5.78 1.07
C LEU A 35 -0.73 -6.28 2.34
N ILE A 36 -0.07 -6.20 3.50
CA ILE A 36 -0.68 -6.55 4.80
C ILE A 36 -1.92 -5.69 5.07
N TYR A 37 -1.82 -4.39 4.80
CA TYR A 37 -2.95 -3.46 4.97
C TYR A 37 -4.13 -3.84 4.08
N LEU A 38 -3.90 -4.07 2.78
CA LEU A 38 -4.94 -4.44 1.82
C LEU A 38 -5.61 -5.78 2.19
N ASN A 39 -4.82 -6.78 2.57
CA ASN A 39 -5.32 -8.08 3.03
C ASN A 39 -6.13 -7.96 4.33
N ARG A 40 -5.84 -6.99 5.19
CA ARG A 40 -6.63 -6.74 6.41
C ARG A 40 -8.00 -6.18 6.09
N THR A 41 -8.11 -5.26 5.13
CA THR A 41 -9.40 -4.73 4.65
C THR A 41 -10.28 -5.79 4.00
N GLU A 42 -9.70 -6.79 3.34
CA GLU A 42 -10.46 -7.91 2.74
C GLU A 42 -11.01 -8.90 3.78
N ARG A 43 -10.49 -8.87 5.01
CA ARG A 43 -10.80 -9.88 6.05
C ARG A 43 -11.58 -9.33 7.24
N GLU A 44 -12.07 -8.10 7.21
CA GLU A 44 -13.08 -7.70 8.18
C GLU A 44 -14.37 -8.48 7.89
N PRO A 45 -14.84 -9.35 8.81
CA PRO A 45 -16.17 -9.90 8.69
C PRO A 45 -17.12 -8.72 8.72
N VAL A 46 -17.90 -8.54 7.66
CA VAL A 46 -19.11 -7.70 7.70
C VAL A 46 -19.89 -8.17 8.92
N GLN A 47 -19.96 -7.33 9.95
CA GLN A 47 -20.75 -7.61 11.13
C GLN A 47 -22.19 -7.86 10.66
N VAL A 48 -22.63 -9.10 10.88
CA VAL A 48 -24.00 -9.60 10.63
C VAL A 48 -24.99 -8.98 11.60
#